data_AF-A0A8T5GZ26-F1
#
_entry.id   AF-A0A8T5GZ26-F1
#
_cell.length_a   1.000
_cell.length_b   1.000
_cell.length_c   1.000
_cell.angle_alpha   90.00
_cell.angle_beta   90.00
_cell.angle_gamma   90.00
#
_symmetry.space_group_name_H-M   'P 1'
#
loop_
_entity.id
_entity.type
_entity.pdbx_description
1 polymer ?
#
loop_
_entity_poly.entity_id
_entity_poly.type
_entity_poly.pdbx_seq_one_letter_code
_entity_poly.pdbx_strand_id
1 'polypeptide(L)'
;MVEILCPHCEEEIELEDDAKGEFACPYCEGEFEWGMDDEEDEFDFSVAEPSPRQDVLVEYEDIPAIRITAGSIFATVMGFFTAFLALPIIFEGLFVNSVESAFGTGTGYGAIIVLMGIGLLIFFATGITFGVKMAKGHFTGLIVCTVLSIIALIGTIAGWLFSDDPEAECVEWDESSFFGECLEYESSMGSVPILGLIIWTLLVAMNLSMLFVPKLRYQYY
;
A
#
# COMPACT_ATOMS: atom_id res chain seq x y z
N MET A 1 39.33 -24.56 -53.52
CA MET A 1 38.12 -25.36 -53.75
C MET A 1 37.68 -25.88 -52.39
N VAL A 2 36.43 -25.68 -52.04
CA VAL A 2 35.82 -26.09 -50.77
C VAL A 2 34.76 -27.13 -51.08
N GLU A 3 34.85 -28.28 -50.41
CA GLU A 3 33.89 -29.37 -50.49
C GLU A 3 32.77 -29.07 -49.49
N ILE A 4 31.54 -28.90 -49.98
CA ILE A 4 30.35 -28.67 -49.15
C ILE A 4 29.31 -29.75 -49.42
N LEU A 5 28.42 -29.98 -48.45
CA LEU A 5 27.27 -30.86 -48.64
C LEU A 5 26.09 -30.05 -49.13
N CYS A 6 25.45 -30.49 -50.21
CA CYS A 6 24.23 -29.87 -50.68
C CYS A 6 23.11 -30.03 -49.62
N PRO A 7 22.43 -28.94 -49.21
CA PRO A 7 21.37 -29.01 -48.20
C PRO A 7 20.12 -29.78 -48.66
N HIS A 8 19.97 -30.06 -49.96
CA HIS A 8 18.80 -30.72 -50.53
C HIS A 8 18.97 -32.23 -50.77
N CYS A 9 20.18 -32.67 -51.12
CA CYS A 9 20.44 -34.08 -51.45
C CYS A 9 21.59 -34.71 -50.65
N GLU A 10 22.24 -33.96 -49.75
CA GLU A 10 23.35 -34.43 -48.90
C GLU A 10 24.55 -34.99 -49.69
N GLU A 11 24.65 -34.71 -50.98
CA GLU A 11 25.79 -35.08 -51.80
C GLU A 11 26.89 -34.00 -51.71
N GLU A 12 28.15 -34.46 -51.76
CA GLU A 12 29.33 -33.61 -51.74
C GLU A 12 29.48 -32.88 -53.08
N ILE A 13 29.62 -31.55 -53.01
CA ILE A 13 29.81 -30.66 -54.15
C ILE A 13 31.05 -29.78 -53.92
N GLU A 14 31.80 -29.53 -54.98
CA GLU A 14 33.00 -28.69 -54.95
C GLU A 14 32.65 -27.26 -55.42
N LEU A 15 32.87 -26.26 -54.57
CA LEU A 15 32.75 -24.84 -54.90
C LEU A 15 34.11 -24.13 -54.85
N GLU A 16 34.21 -22.96 -55.47
CA GLU A 16 35.39 -22.09 -55.36
C GLU A 16 35.46 -21.46 -53.95
N ASP A 17 36.67 -21.19 -53.44
CA ASP A 17 36.88 -20.76 -52.03
C ASP A 17 36.27 -19.38 -51.71
N ASP A 18 35.98 -18.58 -52.75
CA ASP A 18 35.40 -17.25 -52.71
C ASP A 18 33.98 -17.18 -53.31
N ALA A 19 33.36 -18.34 -53.56
CA ALA A 19 32.01 -18.44 -54.08
C ALA A 19 30.99 -17.90 -53.06
N LYS A 20 30.22 -16.87 -53.45
CA LYS A 20 29.12 -16.27 -52.67
C LYS A 20 27.89 -16.05 -53.57
N GLY A 21 26.69 -16.33 -53.08
CA GLY A 21 25.41 -16.15 -53.79
C GLY A 21 24.56 -17.42 -53.91
N GLU A 22 23.58 -17.41 -54.82
CA GLU A 22 22.72 -18.55 -55.14
C GLU A 22 23.41 -19.51 -56.13
N PHE A 23 23.48 -20.79 -55.77
CA PHE A 23 24.03 -21.87 -56.58
C PHE A 23 22.99 -22.97 -56.79
N ALA A 24 23.01 -23.60 -57.97
CA ALA A 24 22.20 -24.77 -58.25
C ALA A 24 23.04 -26.04 -58.06
N CYS A 25 22.51 -27.00 -57.30
CA CYS A 25 23.16 -28.29 -57.14
C CYS A 25 23.15 -29.09 -58.47
N PRO A 26 24.30 -29.61 -58.94
CA PRO A 26 24.37 -30.35 -60.20
C PRO A 26 23.66 -31.71 -60.16
N TYR A 27 23.34 -32.22 -58.96
CA TYR A 27 22.75 -33.54 -58.79
C TYR A 27 21.22 -33.51 -58.61
N CYS A 28 20.69 -32.50 -57.93
CA CYS A 28 19.25 -32.38 -57.65
C CYS A 28 18.60 -31.14 -58.28
N GLU A 29 19.36 -30.31 -59.01
CA GLU A 29 18.93 -29.04 -59.61
C GLU A 29 18.30 -28.05 -58.60
N GLY A 30 18.50 -28.29 -57.31
CA GLY A 30 17.99 -27.45 -56.23
C GLY A 30 18.88 -26.23 -56.04
N GLU A 31 18.26 -25.05 -56.05
CA GLU A 31 18.93 -23.77 -55.75
C GLU A 31 19.13 -23.64 -54.22
N PHE A 32 20.31 -23.17 -53.82
CA PHE A 32 20.66 -22.89 -52.43
C PHE A 32 21.64 -21.72 -52.36
N GLU A 33 21.60 -20.99 -51.26
CA GLU A 33 22.47 -19.85 -51.02
C GLU A 33 23.73 -20.29 -50.26
N TRP A 34 24.89 -19.77 -50.67
CA TRP A 34 26.17 -20.03 -50.03
C TRP A 34 26.97 -18.74 -49.89
N GLY A 35 27.63 -18.53 -48.75
CA GLY A 35 28.57 -17.42 -48.56
C GLY A 35 27.97 -16.01 -48.50
N MET A 36 26.65 -15.88 -48.35
CA MET A 36 26.00 -14.62 -47.99
C MET A 36 26.33 -14.31 -46.51
N ASP A 37 26.74 -13.07 -46.24
CA ASP A 37 26.89 -12.61 -44.86
C ASP A 37 25.46 -12.43 -44.30
N ASP A 38 25.15 -13.00 -43.13
CA ASP A 38 23.82 -13.04 -42.50
C ASP A 38 23.30 -11.64 -42.09
N GLU A 39 23.13 -10.75 -43.07
CA GLU A 39 22.49 -9.45 -42.94
C GLU A 39 21.09 -9.50 -43.58
N GLU A 40 20.20 -10.37 -43.09
CA GLU A 40 18.73 -10.24 -43.19
C GLU A 40 18.03 -11.54 -42.74
N ASP A 41 17.94 -11.75 -41.42
CA ASP A 41 16.83 -12.51 -40.85
C ASP A 41 16.37 -11.83 -39.55
N GLU A 42 15.27 -11.10 -39.70
CA GLU A 42 14.56 -10.36 -38.69
C GLU A 42 13.87 -11.31 -37.70
N PHE A 43 14.60 -11.81 -36.70
CA PHE A 43 14.04 -12.33 -35.44
C PHE A 43 15.02 -12.03 -34.30
N ASP A 44 14.83 -10.90 -33.60
CA ASP A 44 15.61 -10.54 -32.41
C ASP A 44 15.22 -11.45 -31.24
N PHE A 45 15.86 -12.62 -31.19
CA PHE A 45 16.15 -13.32 -29.93
C PHE A 45 17.65 -13.18 -29.65
N SER A 46 18.05 -11.99 -29.23
CA SER A 46 19.38 -11.77 -28.64
C SER A 46 19.54 -12.59 -27.36
N VAL A 47 20.21 -13.74 -27.47
CA VAL A 47 20.92 -14.33 -26.33
C VAL A 47 22.07 -13.38 -26.02
N ALA A 48 21.82 -12.48 -25.06
CA ALA A 48 22.81 -11.55 -24.56
C ALA A 48 24.10 -12.29 -24.18
N GLU A 49 25.21 -11.90 -24.80
CA GLU A 49 26.54 -12.08 -24.22
C GLU A 49 26.50 -11.61 -22.76
N PRO A 50 27.16 -12.31 -21.81
CA PRO A 50 27.13 -11.92 -20.41
C PRO A 50 27.88 -10.60 -20.26
N SER A 51 27.14 -9.49 -20.35
CA SER A 51 27.65 -8.15 -20.11
C SER A 51 28.18 -8.05 -18.66
N PRO A 52 29.26 -7.28 -18.43
CA PRO A 52 29.76 -7.09 -17.08
C PRO A 52 28.73 -6.31 -16.28
N ARG A 53 28.02 -6.96 -15.35
CA ARG A 53 27.05 -6.38 -14.39
C ARG A 53 26.54 -4.99 -14.81
N GLN A 54 25.66 -4.96 -15.80
CA GLN A 54 24.80 -3.80 -15.94
C GLN A 54 23.89 -3.81 -14.72
N ASP A 55 24.18 -2.92 -13.76
CA ASP A 55 23.17 -2.46 -12.83
C ASP A 55 22.00 -2.00 -13.70
N VAL A 56 20.97 -2.83 -13.82
CA VAL A 56 19.77 -2.52 -14.57
C VAL A 56 19.11 -1.37 -13.82
N LEU A 57 19.46 -0.14 -14.21
CA LEU A 57 18.71 1.06 -13.91
C LEU A 57 17.37 0.89 -14.61
N VAL A 58 16.44 0.23 -13.93
CA VAL A 58 15.04 0.19 -14.33
C VAL A 58 14.54 1.63 -14.25
N GLU A 59 14.57 2.32 -15.39
CA GLU A 59 13.99 3.65 -15.53
C GLU A 59 12.49 3.52 -15.33
N TYR A 60 12.01 4.03 -14.20
CA TYR A 60 10.59 3.99 -13.89
C TYR A 60 9.91 5.21 -14.48
N GLU A 61 8.92 4.99 -15.36
CA GLU A 61 8.08 6.08 -15.86
C GLU A 61 7.35 6.77 -14.69
N ASP A 62 7.49 8.09 -14.64
CA ASP A 62 6.80 8.92 -13.66
C ASP A 62 5.30 8.93 -13.94
N ILE A 63 4.54 8.17 -13.14
CA ILE A 63 3.07 8.21 -13.13
C ILE A 63 2.62 9.10 -11.95
N PRO A 64 2.48 10.43 -12.13
CA PRO A 64 2.16 11.36 -11.03
C PRO A 64 0.78 11.13 -10.44
N ALA A 65 -0.11 10.42 -11.14
CA ALA A 65 -1.45 10.11 -10.67
C ALA A 65 -1.45 9.32 -9.36
N ILE A 66 -0.48 8.41 -9.15
CA ILE A 66 -0.48 7.49 -8.00
C ILE A 66 -0.23 8.23 -6.68
N ARG A 67 0.77 9.12 -6.61
CA ARG A 67 1.04 9.92 -5.40
C ARG A 67 -0.11 10.90 -5.08
N ILE A 68 -0.73 11.48 -6.11
CA ILE A 68 -1.82 12.45 -5.95
C ILE A 68 -3.07 11.75 -5.41
N THR A 69 -3.44 10.60 -5.98
CA THR A 69 -4.61 9.84 -5.52
C THR A 69 -4.42 9.34 -4.08
N ALA A 70 -3.24 8.82 -3.75
CA ALA A 70 -2.96 8.33 -2.41
C ALA A 70 -2.99 9.43 -1.33
N GLY A 71 -2.34 10.57 -1.60
CA GLY A 71 -2.39 11.72 -0.69
C GLY A 71 -3.80 12.30 -0.54
N SER A 72 -4.57 12.34 -1.63
CA SER A 72 -5.98 12.78 -1.62
C SER A 72 -6.88 11.86 -0.79
N ILE A 73 -6.77 10.54 -0.99
CA ILE A 73 -7.52 9.54 -0.22
C ILE A 73 -7.22 9.69 1.27
N PHE A 74 -5.93 9.76 1.63
CA PHE A 74 -5.51 9.92 3.02
C PHE A 74 -6.08 11.20 3.65
N ALA A 75 -5.97 12.33 2.96
CA ALA A 75 -6.50 13.60 3.45
C ALA A 75 -8.03 13.58 3.61
N THR A 76 -8.73 12.92 2.68
CA THR A 76 -10.19 12.76 2.75
C THR A 76 -10.60 11.91 3.95
N VAL A 77 -9.91 10.80 4.20
CA VAL A 77 -10.18 9.95 5.36
C VAL A 77 -9.91 10.71 6.67
N MET A 78 -8.80 11.43 6.77
CA MET A 78 -8.52 12.26 7.95
C MET A 78 -9.56 13.37 8.15
N GLY A 79 -10.04 13.98 7.07
CA GLY A 79 -11.15 14.94 7.10
C GLY A 79 -12.46 14.33 7.59
N PHE A 80 -12.77 13.11 7.14
CA PHE A 80 -13.94 12.36 7.61
C PHE A 80 -13.86 12.08 9.12
N PHE A 81 -12.73 11.58 9.61
CA PHE A 81 -12.53 11.37 11.05
C PHE A 81 -12.57 12.66 11.87
N THR A 82 -12.10 13.78 11.31
CA THR A 82 -12.24 15.09 11.95
C THR A 82 -13.72 15.47 12.10
N ALA A 83 -14.50 15.33 11.03
CA ALA A 83 -15.89 15.73 10.99
C ALA A 83 -16.81 14.84 11.84
N PHE A 84 -16.57 13.53 11.84
CA PHE A 84 -17.47 12.55 12.47
C PHE A 84 -17.00 12.01 13.81
N LEU A 85 -15.72 12.15 14.18
CA LEU A 85 -15.24 11.78 15.50
C LEU A 85 -14.79 12.99 16.32
N ALA A 86 -13.82 13.76 15.85
CA ALA A 86 -13.21 14.81 16.68
C ALA A 86 -14.18 15.95 17.02
N LEU A 87 -14.93 16.46 16.03
CA LEU A 87 -15.89 17.55 16.27
C LEU A 87 -17.04 17.12 17.18
N PRO A 88 -17.72 15.97 16.98
CA PRO A 88 -18.76 15.51 17.89
C PRO A 88 -18.29 15.36 19.34
N ILE A 89 -17.10 14.79 19.56
CA ILE A 89 -16.51 14.65 20.91
C ILE A 89 -16.35 16.02 21.59
N ILE A 90 -15.90 17.04 20.85
CA ILE A 90 -15.78 18.41 21.39
C ILE A 90 -17.17 18.97 21.74
N PHE A 91 -18.16 18.82 20.86
CA PHE A 91 -19.52 19.31 21.11
C PHE A 91 -20.16 18.61 22.32
N GLU A 92 -19.98 17.30 22.43
CA GLU A 92 -20.46 16.51 23.56
C GLU A 92 -19.77 16.93 24.87
N GLY A 93 -18.45 17.10 24.86
CA GLY A 93 -17.71 17.60 26.01
C GLY A 93 -18.15 19.00 26.46
N LEU A 94 -18.43 19.90 25.52
CA LEU A 94 -18.98 21.23 25.82
C LEU A 94 -20.37 21.15 26.44
N PHE A 95 -21.22 20.24 25.96
CA PHE A 95 -22.54 20.00 26.53
C PHE A 95 -22.45 19.47 27.96
N VAL A 96 -21.63 18.44 28.19
CA VAL A 96 -21.39 17.87 29.53
C VAL A 96 -20.85 18.95 30.47
N ASN A 97 -19.89 19.76 30.01
CA ASN A 97 -19.35 20.86 30.81
C ASN A 97 -20.41 21.90 31.20
N SER A 98 -21.34 22.22 30.28
CA SER A 98 -22.47 23.12 30.58
C SER A 98 -23.39 22.52 31.64
N VAL A 99 -23.69 21.23 31.54
CA VAL A 99 -24.55 20.51 32.49
C VAL A 99 -23.91 20.47 33.88
N GLU A 100 -22.63 20.09 33.97
CA GLU A 100 -21.87 20.07 35.22
C GLU A 100 -21.86 21.45 35.90
N SER A 101 -21.70 22.52 35.12
CA SER A 101 -21.72 23.89 35.64
C SER A 101 -23.08 24.30 36.22
N ALA A 102 -24.18 23.76 35.68
CA ALA A 102 -25.52 24.02 36.17
C ALA A 102 -25.85 23.25 37.46
N PHE A 103 -25.34 22.01 37.59
CA PHE A 103 -25.57 21.16 38.75
C PHE A 103 -24.51 21.31 39.86
N GLY A 104 -23.41 22.01 39.59
CA GLY A 104 -22.37 22.28 40.59
C GLY A 104 -21.62 21.02 41.05
N THR A 105 -21.57 19.97 40.23
CA THR A 105 -20.95 18.68 40.58
C THR A 105 -19.44 18.78 40.76
N GLY A 106 -18.78 19.78 40.15
CA GLY A 106 -17.36 20.09 40.36
C GLY A 106 -16.38 19.04 39.85
N THR A 107 -16.85 18.08 39.06
CA THR A 107 -16.09 16.91 38.61
C THR A 107 -15.14 17.19 37.44
N GLY A 108 -15.47 18.17 36.59
CA GLY A 108 -14.61 18.61 35.47
C GLY A 108 -14.52 17.60 34.32
N TYR A 109 -15.44 16.63 34.23
CA TYR A 109 -15.42 15.63 33.16
C TYR A 109 -15.61 16.25 31.79
N GLY A 110 -16.49 17.26 31.66
CA GLY A 110 -16.71 17.94 30.40
C GLY A 110 -15.44 18.59 29.86
N ALA A 111 -14.63 19.21 30.72
CA ALA A 111 -13.35 19.81 30.31
C ALA A 111 -12.33 18.77 29.82
N ILE A 112 -12.28 17.58 30.46
CA ILE A 112 -11.39 16.48 30.04
C ILE A 112 -11.78 15.98 28.64
N ILE A 113 -13.08 15.77 28.39
CA ILE A 113 -13.59 15.32 27.09
C ILE A 113 -13.26 16.35 26.00
N VAL A 114 -13.42 17.65 26.29
CA VAL A 114 -13.05 18.73 25.35
C VAL A 114 -11.56 18.70 25.02
N LEU A 115 -10.68 18.54 26.02
CA LEU A 115 -9.24 18.46 25.80
C LEU A 115 -8.85 17.24 24.95
N MET A 116 -9.48 16.09 25.20
CA MET A 116 -9.31 14.89 24.38
C MET A 116 -9.73 15.15 22.91
N GLY A 117 -10.89 15.78 22.72
CA GLY A 117 -11.39 16.16 21.40
C GLY A 117 -10.46 17.11 20.66
N ILE A 118 -9.90 18.12 21.34
CA ILE A 118 -8.90 19.04 20.75
C ILE A 118 -7.62 18.28 20.36
N GLY A 119 -7.17 17.34 21.19
CA GLY A 119 -6.02 16.49 20.88
C GLY A 119 -6.22 15.69 19.59
N LEU A 120 -7.40 15.06 19.44
CA LEU A 120 -7.78 14.33 18.23
C LEU A 120 -7.92 15.25 17.01
N LEU A 121 -8.48 16.45 17.17
CA LEU A 121 -8.56 17.45 16.11
C LEU A 121 -7.16 17.80 15.60
N ILE A 122 -6.22 18.11 16.49
CA ILE A 122 -4.84 18.41 16.11
C ILE A 122 -4.21 17.23 15.37
N PHE A 123 -4.40 16.01 15.87
CA PHE A 123 -3.91 14.79 15.23
C PHE A 123 -4.45 14.68 13.78
N PHE A 124 -5.76 14.74 13.56
CA PHE A 124 -6.33 14.63 12.22
C PHE A 124 -5.98 15.82 11.32
N ALA A 125 -5.93 17.04 11.86
CA ALA A 125 -5.48 18.21 11.11
C ALA A 125 -4.03 18.08 10.64
N THR A 126 -3.14 17.57 11.48
CA THR A 126 -1.77 17.24 11.05
C THR A 126 -1.79 16.20 9.94
N GLY A 127 -2.61 15.15 10.07
CA GLY A 127 -2.83 14.16 9.01
C GLY A 127 -3.22 14.78 7.67
N ILE A 128 -4.18 15.71 7.64
CA ILE A 128 -4.59 16.40 6.40
C ILE A 128 -3.41 17.17 5.80
N THR A 129 -2.67 17.94 6.60
CA THR A 129 -1.54 18.74 6.08
C THR A 129 -0.43 17.87 5.50
N PHE A 130 -0.11 16.74 6.15
CA PHE A 130 0.90 15.81 5.66
C PHE A 130 0.39 14.97 4.47
N GLY A 131 -0.91 14.68 4.40
CA GLY A 131 -1.55 14.07 3.22
C GLY A 131 -1.40 14.95 1.97
N VAL A 132 -1.56 16.27 2.12
CA VAL A 132 -1.30 17.23 1.03
C VAL A 132 0.20 17.28 0.67
N LYS A 133 1.10 17.21 1.65
CA LYS A 133 2.55 17.14 1.38
C LYS A 133 2.94 15.85 0.66
N MET A 134 2.29 14.74 0.99
CA MET A 134 2.44 13.46 0.30
C MET A 134 1.99 13.59 -1.16
N ALA A 135 0.84 14.21 -1.43
CA ALA A 135 0.38 14.46 -2.81
C ALA A 135 1.34 15.33 -3.65
N LYS A 136 2.08 16.23 -3.00
CA LYS A 136 3.11 17.07 -3.63
C LYS A 136 4.43 16.32 -3.94
N GLY A 137 4.55 15.06 -3.54
CA GLY A 137 5.75 14.26 -3.78
C GLY A 137 6.83 14.41 -2.70
N HIS A 138 6.54 15.01 -1.54
CA HIS A 138 7.53 15.03 -0.46
C HIS A 138 7.59 13.68 0.26
N PHE A 139 8.74 12.99 0.18
CA PHE A 139 8.95 11.71 0.88
C PHE A 139 8.67 11.78 2.39
N THR A 140 8.95 12.91 3.03
CA THR A 140 8.63 13.13 4.45
C THR A 140 7.13 13.02 4.73
N GLY A 141 6.28 13.40 3.78
CA GLY A 141 4.82 13.25 3.89
C GLY A 141 4.41 11.77 3.98
N LEU A 142 4.97 10.92 3.11
CA LEU A 142 4.68 9.49 3.09
C LEU A 142 5.03 8.82 4.43
N ILE A 143 6.21 9.11 4.98
CA ILE A 143 6.65 8.54 6.27
C ILE A 143 5.68 8.95 7.38
N VAL A 144 5.38 10.25 7.50
CA VAL A 144 4.51 10.75 8.55
C VAL A 144 3.09 10.17 8.42
N CYS A 145 2.52 10.13 7.21
CA CYS A 145 1.22 9.52 6.96
C CYS A 145 1.19 8.03 7.38
N THR A 146 2.26 7.29 7.08
CA THR A 146 2.39 5.88 7.49
C THR A 146 2.37 5.74 9.01
N VAL A 147 3.16 6.55 9.71
CA VAL A 147 3.24 6.53 11.18
C VAL A 147 1.89 6.90 11.80
N LEU A 148 1.23 7.96 11.30
CA LEU A 148 -0.09 8.37 11.79
C LEU A 148 -1.15 7.28 11.57
N SER A 149 -1.17 6.60 10.42
CA SER A 149 -2.07 5.48 10.18
C SER A 149 -1.83 4.30 11.13
N ILE A 150 -0.57 3.98 11.43
CA ILE A 150 -0.23 2.90 12.37
C ILE A 150 -0.67 3.27 13.79
N ILE A 151 -0.41 4.51 14.23
CA ILE A 151 -0.84 5.01 15.53
C ILE A 151 -2.37 4.96 15.65
N ALA A 152 -3.09 5.38 14.61
CA ALA A 152 -4.55 5.36 14.60
C ALA A 152 -5.13 3.93 14.57
N LEU A 153 -4.48 3.00 13.86
CA LEU A 153 -4.84 1.59 13.87
C LEU A 153 -4.67 1.00 15.29
N ILE A 154 -3.51 1.22 15.90
CA ILE A 154 -3.23 0.77 17.27
C ILE A 154 -4.21 1.41 18.24
N GLY A 155 -4.50 2.72 18.11
CA GLY A 155 -5.48 3.42 18.93
C GLY A 155 -6.89 2.84 18.79
N THR A 156 -7.28 2.41 17.60
CA THR A 156 -8.57 1.74 17.36
C THR A 156 -8.63 0.37 18.04
N ILE A 157 -7.55 -0.41 17.94
CA ILE A 157 -7.44 -1.73 18.59
C ILE A 157 -7.40 -1.58 20.11
N ALA A 158 -6.60 -0.65 20.63
CA ALA A 158 -6.49 -0.39 22.06
C ALA A 158 -7.80 0.15 22.63
N GLY A 159 -8.46 1.08 21.93
CA GLY A 159 -9.77 1.59 22.33
C GLY A 159 -10.83 0.49 22.43
N TRP A 160 -10.78 -0.50 21.55
CA TRP A 160 -11.63 -1.70 21.64
C TRP A 160 -11.19 -2.67 22.74
N LEU A 161 -9.89 -2.91 22.89
CA LEU A 161 -9.37 -3.82 23.91
C LEU A 161 -9.63 -3.31 25.34
N PHE A 162 -9.69 -1.99 25.51
CA PHE A 162 -9.91 -1.32 26.79
C PHE A 162 -11.29 -0.67 26.90
N SER A 163 -12.22 -0.94 25.97
CA SER A 163 -13.63 -0.60 26.16
C SER A 163 -14.26 -1.63 27.09
N ASP A 164 -13.85 -1.64 28.35
CA ASP A 164 -14.56 -2.36 29.39
C ASP A 164 -15.94 -1.73 29.52
N ASP A 165 -17.00 -2.54 29.38
CA ASP A 165 -18.37 -2.09 29.53
C ASP A 165 -18.70 -2.00 31.03
N PRO A 166 -18.87 -0.79 31.61
CA PRO A 166 -19.22 -0.66 33.02
C PRO A 166 -20.65 -1.12 33.33
N GLU A 167 -21.50 -1.38 32.31
CA GLU A 167 -22.88 -1.83 32.45
C GLU A 167 -23.09 -3.29 32.00
N ALA A 168 -22.02 -4.09 31.90
CA ALA A 168 -22.12 -5.51 31.59
C ALA A 168 -23.17 -6.21 32.49
N GLU A 169 -24.18 -6.83 31.86
CA GLU A 169 -25.25 -7.53 32.58
C GLU A 169 -24.68 -8.78 33.27
N CYS A 170 -25.04 -8.97 34.54
CA CYS A 170 -24.63 -10.15 35.29
C CYS A 170 -25.42 -11.37 34.82
N VAL A 171 -24.70 -12.40 34.37
CA VAL A 171 -25.27 -13.68 33.91
C VAL A 171 -25.74 -14.51 35.10
N GLU A 172 -24.94 -14.52 36.18
CA GLU A 172 -25.20 -15.32 37.37
C GLU A 172 -24.94 -14.53 38.67
N TRP A 173 -25.93 -14.55 39.56
CA TRP A 173 -25.89 -13.93 40.89
C TRP A 173 -25.71 -14.99 41.98
N ASP A 174 -24.75 -14.79 42.88
CA ASP A 174 -24.61 -15.60 44.08
C ASP A 174 -25.59 -15.15 45.18
N GLU A 175 -26.76 -15.78 45.22
CA GLU A 175 -27.78 -15.56 46.25
C GLU A 175 -27.34 -16.02 47.67
N SER A 176 -26.23 -16.76 47.80
CA SER A 176 -25.74 -17.22 49.11
C SER A 176 -24.99 -16.14 49.91
N SER A 177 -24.58 -15.07 49.23
CA SER A 177 -23.93 -13.90 49.82
C SER A 177 -24.98 -12.86 50.26
N PHE A 178 -24.83 -12.29 51.47
CA PHE A 178 -25.82 -11.39 52.09
C PHE A 178 -26.11 -10.10 51.28
N PHE A 179 -25.22 -9.74 50.35
CA PHE A 179 -25.36 -8.57 49.49
C PHE A 179 -25.54 -8.91 47.99
N GLY A 180 -25.59 -10.20 47.62
CA GLY A 180 -25.63 -10.64 46.22
C GLY A 180 -24.36 -10.26 45.47
N GLU A 181 -23.41 -11.18 45.35
CA GLU A 181 -22.16 -11.01 44.61
C GLU A 181 -22.33 -11.60 43.20
N CYS A 182 -21.84 -10.90 42.17
CA CYS A 182 -21.94 -11.35 40.78
C CYS A 182 -20.79 -12.32 40.49
N LEU A 183 -21.10 -13.54 40.00
CA LEU A 183 -20.11 -14.59 39.74
C LEU A 183 -19.58 -14.53 38.30
N GLU A 184 -20.45 -14.23 37.34
CA GLU A 184 -20.11 -14.18 35.92
C GLU A 184 -20.74 -12.95 35.24
N TYR A 185 -19.89 -12.16 34.57
CA TYR A 185 -20.29 -11.01 33.76
C TYR A 185 -20.49 -11.42 32.30
N GLU A 186 -21.60 -11.00 31.68
CA GLU A 186 -21.73 -11.03 30.22
C GLU A 186 -21.03 -9.80 29.67
N SER A 187 -19.77 -9.93 29.27
CA SER A 187 -19.13 -8.86 28.52
C SER A 187 -19.81 -8.78 27.15
N SER A 188 -20.70 -7.81 26.97
CA SER A 188 -21.03 -7.26 25.66
C SER A 188 -19.76 -6.60 25.15
N MET A 189 -18.82 -7.40 24.63
CA MET A 189 -17.59 -6.90 24.01
C MET A 189 -18.06 -5.93 22.93
N GLY A 190 -17.92 -4.62 23.20
CA GLY A 190 -18.51 -3.57 22.39
C GLY A 190 -18.28 -3.85 20.92
N SER A 191 -19.34 -3.75 20.10
CA SER A 191 -19.32 -4.16 18.70
C SER A 191 -18.00 -3.73 18.06
N VAL A 192 -17.21 -4.70 17.58
CA VAL A 192 -15.87 -4.45 17.04
C VAL A 192 -15.95 -3.25 16.08
N PRO A 193 -15.04 -2.26 16.17
CA PRO A 193 -15.06 -1.09 15.28
C PRO A 193 -14.58 -1.48 13.87
N ILE A 194 -15.34 -2.34 13.20
CA ILE A 194 -15.00 -3.01 11.93
C ILE A 194 -14.66 -1.98 10.85
N LEU A 195 -15.47 -0.93 10.72
CA LEU A 195 -15.22 0.13 9.73
C LEU A 195 -13.90 0.85 10.00
N GLY A 196 -13.60 1.19 11.25
CA GLY A 196 -12.33 1.82 11.62
C GLY A 196 -11.14 0.92 11.31
N LEU A 197 -11.21 -0.35 11.70
CA LEU A 197 -10.16 -1.33 11.43
C LEU A 197 -9.91 -1.53 9.94
N ILE A 198 -10.96 -1.67 9.13
CA ILE A 198 -10.83 -1.83 7.68
C ILE A 198 -10.18 -0.58 7.06
N ILE A 199 -10.66 0.61 7.42
CA ILE A 199 -10.12 1.86 6.86
C ILE A 199 -8.64 2.03 7.21
N TRP A 200 -8.27 1.84 8.49
CA TRP A 200 -6.89 2.01 8.92
C TRP A 200 -5.97 0.94 8.35
N THR A 201 -6.40 -0.32 8.29
CA THR A 201 -5.59 -1.40 7.67
C THR A 201 -5.36 -1.16 6.18
N LEU A 202 -6.37 -0.71 5.44
CA LEU A 202 -6.21 -0.36 4.01
C LEU A 202 -5.28 0.84 3.83
N LEU A 203 -5.38 1.87 4.67
CA LEU A 203 -4.46 3.01 4.61
C LEU A 203 -3.02 2.61 4.94
N VAL A 204 -2.80 1.78 5.96
CA VAL A 204 -1.47 1.24 6.28
C VAL A 204 -0.94 0.42 5.10
N ALA A 205 -1.74 -0.50 4.56
CA ALA A 205 -1.34 -1.32 3.43
C ALA A 205 -0.95 -0.47 2.20
N MET A 206 -1.78 0.54 1.87
CA MET A 206 -1.49 1.48 0.79
C MET A 206 -0.17 2.22 1.03
N ASN A 207 0.01 2.83 2.20
CA ASN A 207 1.21 3.61 2.52
C ASN A 207 2.48 2.74 2.54
N LEU A 208 2.41 1.54 3.12
CA LEU A 208 3.54 0.61 3.16
C LEU A 208 3.89 0.09 1.75
N SER A 209 2.90 -0.16 0.90
CA SER A 209 3.16 -0.55 -0.48
C SER A 209 3.94 0.53 -1.24
N MET A 210 3.64 1.81 -0.99
CA MET A 210 4.37 2.93 -1.59
C MET A 210 5.76 3.11 -1.01
N LEU A 211 5.99 2.69 0.24
CA LEU A 211 7.27 2.81 0.92
C LEU A 211 8.25 1.69 0.52
N PHE A 212 7.74 0.47 0.35
CA PHE A 212 8.59 -0.71 0.10
C PHE A 212 8.73 -1.09 -1.36
N VAL A 213 7.79 -0.72 -2.24
CA VAL A 213 7.93 -0.99 -3.67
C VAL A 213 8.84 0.10 -4.28
N PRO A 214 10.05 -0.23 -4.77
CA PRO A 214 11.02 0.77 -5.25
C PRO A 214 10.45 1.64 -6.37
N LYS A 215 9.68 1.00 -7.25
CA LYS A 215 8.90 1.62 -8.33
C LYS A 215 8.03 2.77 -7.80
N LEU A 216 7.21 2.52 -6.77
CA LEU A 216 6.31 3.54 -6.20
C LEU A 216 7.05 4.60 -5.37
N ARG A 217 8.12 4.21 -4.67
CA ARG A 217 8.92 5.10 -3.83
C ARG A 217 9.65 6.18 -4.64
N TYR A 218 10.07 5.86 -5.87
CA TYR A 218 10.80 6.79 -6.73
C TYR A 218 10.02 8.10 -6.99
N GLN A 219 8.68 8.05 -6.96
CA GLN A 219 7.80 9.19 -7.22
C GLN A 219 7.86 10.33 -6.18
N TYR A 220 8.60 10.13 -5.08
CA TYR A 220 8.70 11.04 -3.93
C TYR A 220 10.12 11.63 -3.72
N TYR A 221 11.04 11.37 -4.65
CA TYR A 221 12.39 11.95 -4.66
C TYR A 221 12.47 13.24 -5.47
#